data_AF-A0A377DXV0-F1
#
_entry.id   AF-A0A377DXV0-F1
#
_cell.length_a   1.000
_cell.length_b   1.000
_cell.length_c   1.000
_cell.angle_alpha   90.00
_cell.angle_beta   90.00
_cell.angle_gamma   90.00
#
_symmetry.space_group_name_H-M   'P 1'
#
loop_
_entity.id
_entity.type
_entity.pdbx_description
1 polymer ?
#
loop_
_entity_poly.entity_id
_entity_poly.type
_entity_poly.pdbx_seq_one_letter_code
_entity_poly.pdbx_strand_id
1 'polypeptide(L)'
;MNNTAWKYLNKQDRNNLFFVIRGDKPQQETLAVKRNTMDNGATVLDILGGDNYLGLGRSSLSGQSMSEIFLNIKEKTLAWKPDIIRLWKFPKEMKEFTIDQQKNMIAFSGSHFRLPLLLRVSDKRVEPLPESEYSAPLRFQLADFAPRDNFVWVDRCYKMAQLWAPETGTLHRLVCLARAAWRSANCSAC
;
A
#
# COMPACT_ATOMS: atom_id res chain seq x y z
N MET A 1 0.34 -15.16 29.46
CA MET A 1 1.25 -14.38 30.34
C MET A 1 0.68 -12.98 30.50
N ASN A 2 0.56 -12.49 31.72
CA ASN A 2 0.02 -11.15 31.99
C ASN A 2 1.19 -10.14 31.98
N ASN A 3 1.08 -9.05 31.20
CA ASN A 3 2.15 -8.06 31.09
C ASN A 3 2.30 -7.29 32.42
N THR A 4 3.39 -7.51 33.13
CA THR A 4 3.68 -6.89 34.44
C THR A 4 3.96 -5.38 34.34
N ALA A 5 4.35 -4.87 33.16
CA ALA A 5 4.57 -3.45 32.92
C ALA A 5 3.27 -2.65 32.78
N TRP A 6 2.13 -3.29 32.50
CA TRP A 6 0.84 -2.64 32.27
C TRP A 6 0.40 -1.73 33.42
N LYS A 7 0.61 -2.16 34.67
CA LYS A 7 0.25 -1.38 35.87
C LYS A 7 1.06 -0.09 36.03
N TYR A 8 2.25 -0.03 35.42
CA TYR A 8 3.14 1.13 35.50
C TYR A 8 2.92 2.07 34.31
N LEU A 9 2.73 1.50 33.11
CA LEU A 9 2.60 2.27 31.87
C LEU A 9 1.30 3.08 31.76
N ASN A 10 0.24 2.68 32.46
CA ASN A 10 -1.07 3.37 32.42
C ASN A 10 -1.26 4.42 33.53
N LYS A 11 -0.22 4.75 34.29
CA LYS A 11 -0.31 5.76 35.36
C LYS A 11 -0.21 7.20 34.86
N GLN A 12 0.22 7.40 33.63
CA GLN A 12 0.51 8.69 33.02
C GLN A 12 0.02 8.69 31.57
N ASP A 13 -0.23 9.88 31.03
CA ASP A 13 -0.58 10.02 29.63
C ASP A 13 0.57 9.58 28.73
N ARG A 14 0.24 8.78 27.71
CA ARG A 14 1.23 8.28 26.76
C ARG A 14 1.52 9.36 25.72
N ASN A 15 2.78 9.78 25.67
CA ASN A 15 3.28 10.69 24.65
C ASN A 15 4.15 9.94 23.64
N ASN A 16 4.00 10.26 22.36
CA ASN A 16 4.86 9.74 21.30
C ASN A 16 6.17 10.52 21.28
N LEU A 17 7.13 10.08 22.10
CA LEU A 17 8.45 10.68 22.20
C LEU A 17 9.43 10.04 21.22
N PHE A 18 10.36 10.83 20.71
CA PHE A 18 11.52 10.36 19.96
C PHE A 18 12.77 10.72 20.74
N PHE A 19 13.56 9.72 21.10
CA PHE A 19 14.75 9.87 21.94
C PHE A 19 15.96 9.28 21.23
N VAL A 20 17.08 10.00 21.28
CA VAL A 20 18.35 9.56 20.73
C VAL A 20 19.41 9.68 21.82
N ILE A 21 20.05 8.56 22.14
CA ILE A 21 21.24 8.54 22.99
C ILE A 21 22.44 8.59 22.07
N ARG A 22 23.29 9.61 22.22
CA ARG A 22 24.53 9.73 21.46
C ARG A 22 25.73 9.63 22.39
N GLY A 23 26.79 8.97 21.93
CA GLY A 23 28.05 8.83 22.68
C GLY A 23 29.09 9.91 22.35
N ASP A 24 28.80 10.80 21.41
CA ASP A 24 29.75 11.80 20.88
C ASP A 24 29.58 13.19 21.48
N LYS A 25 28.39 13.51 22.04
CA LYS A 25 28.11 14.78 22.71
C LYS A 25 27.52 14.53 24.10
N PRO A 26 28.04 15.17 25.16
CA PRO A 26 27.52 15.03 26.52
C PRO A 26 26.22 15.82 26.77
N GLN A 27 25.71 16.53 25.76
CA GLN A 27 24.59 17.45 25.90
C GLN A 27 23.25 16.72 25.91
N GLN A 28 22.47 16.96 26.96
CA GLN A 28 21.06 16.58 27.03
C GLN A 28 20.21 17.78 26.64
N GLU A 29 19.39 17.61 25.60
CA GLU A 29 18.48 18.65 25.12
C GLU A 29 17.11 18.07 24.79
N THR A 30 16.06 18.82 25.11
CA THR A 30 14.68 18.50 24.75
C THR A 30 14.24 19.46 23.65
N LEU A 31 13.96 18.92 22.47
CA LEU A 31 13.48 19.70 21.33
C LEU A 31 11.94 19.64 21.27
N ALA A 32 11.29 20.73 21.66
CA ALA A 32 9.83 20.86 21.68
C ALA A 32 9.26 21.27 20.30
N VAL A 33 9.71 20.61 19.24
CA VAL A 33 9.29 20.88 17.86
C VAL A 33 8.14 19.96 17.43
N LYS A 34 7.22 20.50 16.61
CA LYS A 34 6.07 19.72 16.12
C LYS A 34 6.51 18.78 15.01
N ARG A 35 6.72 17.51 15.33
CA ARG A 35 7.25 16.50 14.40
C ARG A 35 6.32 15.31 14.22
N ASN A 36 6.67 14.41 13.30
CA ASN A 36 6.04 13.09 13.20
C ASN A 36 7.11 12.00 12.98
N THR A 37 6.67 10.74 12.89
CA THR A 37 7.58 9.59 12.75
C THR A 37 8.40 9.57 11.47
N MET A 38 7.96 10.25 10.40
CA MET A 38 8.71 10.37 9.14
C MET A 38 10.02 11.15 9.34
N ASP A 39 10.06 12.07 10.30
CA ASP A 39 11.23 12.89 10.60
C ASP A 39 12.34 12.13 11.33
N ASN A 40 12.03 10.96 11.93
CA ASN A 40 12.98 10.19 12.72
C ASN A 40 14.18 9.74 11.90
N GLY A 41 13.95 9.22 10.70
CA GLY A 41 15.03 8.75 9.82
C GLY A 41 15.96 9.88 9.38
N ALA A 42 15.39 11.00 8.93
CA ALA A 42 16.17 12.19 8.54
C ALA A 42 16.96 12.76 9.72
N THR A 43 16.38 12.77 10.93
CA THR A 43 17.05 13.23 12.15
C THR A 43 18.26 12.36 12.49
N VAL A 44 18.10 11.03 12.45
CA VAL A 44 19.23 10.11 12.72
C VAL A 44 20.30 10.20 11.63
N LEU A 45 19.90 10.34 10.36
CA LEU A 45 20.83 10.48 9.25
C LEU A 45 21.72 11.74 9.41
N ASP A 46 21.11 12.88 9.73
CA ASP A 46 21.80 14.14 10.03
C ASP A 46 22.75 14.00 11.23
N ILE A 47 22.29 13.34 12.30
CA ILE A 47 23.12 13.02 13.49
C ILE A 47 24.40 12.26 13.11
N LEU A 48 24.31 11.34 12.16
CA LEU A 48 25.41 10.51 11.67
C LEU A 48 26.30 11.22 10.62
N GLY A 49 26.03 12.49 10.33
CA GLY A 49 26.78 13.28 9.34
C GLY A 49 26.34 13.07 7.89
N GLY A 50 25.16 12.49 7.68
CA GLY A 50 24.52 12.37 6.38
C GLY A 50 23.69 13.60 6.01
N ASP A 51 22.73 13.39 5.10
CA ASP A 51 21.80 14.43 4.69
C ASP A 51 20.70 14.69 5.74
N ASN A 52 19.99 15.81 5.63
CA ASN A 52 18.98 16.24 6.59
C ASN A 52 17.52 16.04 6.12
N TYR A 53 17.32 15.35 5.00
CA TYR A 53 16.02 14.93 4.51
C TYR A 53 16.02 13.46 4.10
N LEU A 54 14.89 12.78 4.31
CA LEU A 54 14.68 11.40 3.88
C LEU A 54 13.20 11.19 3.55
N GLY A 55 12.90 11.01 2.27
CA GLY A 55 11.52 10.99 1.77
C GLY A 55 10.78 12.27 2.18
N LEU A 56 9.69 12.12 2.93
CA LEU A 56 8.89 13.24 3.45
C LEU A 56 9.41 13.80 4.79
N GLY A 57 10.37 13.12 5.43
CA GLY A 57 10.94 13.54 6.70
C GLY A 57 11.96 14.66 6.56
N ARG A 58 12.03 15.52 7.58
CA ARG A 58 13.08 16.52 7.76
C ARG A 58 13.75 16.32 9.11
N SER A 59 15.07 16.53 9.17
CA SER A 59 15.79 16.47 10.43
C SER A 59 15.20 17.48 11.40
N SER A 60 14.88 17.06 12.62
CA SER A 60 14.44 17.98 13.66
C SER A 60 15.56 18.81 14.28
N LEU A 61 16.81 18.60 13.85
CA LEU A 61 17.97 19.40 14.29
C LEU A 61 18.25 20.58 13.35
N SER A 62 18.14 20.35 12.04
CA SER A 62 18.60 21.31 11.02
C SER A 62 17.54 21.68 9.99
N GLY A 63 16.35 21.05 10.04
CA GLY A 63 15.26 21.26 9.10
C GLY A 63 13.93 21.55 9.78
N GLN A 64 12.99 22.07 8.99
CA GLN A 64 11.63 22.31 9.45
C GLN A 64 10.75 21.10 9.12
N SER A 65 10.08 20.51 10.13
CA SER A 65 9.18 19.38 9.89
C SER A 65 8.00 19.79 9.01
N MET A 66 7.55 18.87 8.15
CA MET A 66 6.31 19.05 7.40
C MET A 66 5.08 19.19 8.32
N SER A 67 5.16 18.66 9.55
CA SER A 67 4.12 18.84 10.57
C SER A 67 4.05 20.27 11.12
N GLU A 68 5.14 21.03 11.05
CA GLU A 68 5.15 22.46 11.41
C GLU A 68 4.54 23.31 10.30
N ILE A 69 4.86 22.98 9.04
CA ILE A 69 4.38 23.72 7.87
C ILE A 69 2.90 23.46 7.61
N PHE A 70 2.46 22.20 7.72
CA PHE A 70 1.09 21.80 7.42
C PHE A 70 0.34 21.39 8.69
N LEU A 71 -0.74 22.11 8.99
CA LEU A 71 -1.67 21.74 10.07
C LEU A 71 -2.29 20.36 9.83
N ASN A 72 -2.65 20.06 8.58
CA ASN A 72 -3.30 18.81 8.16
C ASN A 72 -2.37 17.95 7.29
N ILE A 73 -1.23 17.53 7.84
CA ILE A 73 -0.24 16.73 7.09
C ILE A 73 -0.82 15.46 6.47
N LYS A 74 -1.77 14.79 7.15
CA LYS A 74 -2.43 13.57 6.65
C LYS A 74 -3.16 13.83 5.33
N GLU A 75 -3.95 14.90 5.25
CA GLU A 75 -4.71 15.26 4.06
C GLU A 75 -3.77 15.67 2.92
N LYS A 76 -2.71 16.43 3.23
CA LYS A 76 -1.70 16.84 2.25
C LYS A 76 -0.96 15.65 1.64
N THR A 77 -0.53 14.68 2.46
CA THR A 77 0.11 13.47 1.96
C THR A 77 -0.82 12.64 1.08
N LEU A 78 -2.10 12.51 1.45
CA LEU A 78 -3.09 11.80 0.64
C LEU A 78 -3.39 12.50 -0.69
N ALA A 79 -3.34 13.84 -0.72
CA ALA A 79 -3.52 14.61 -1.95
C ALA A 79 -2.42 14.36 -2.99
N TRP A 80 -1.21 13.95 -2.59
CA TRP A 80 -0.13 13.59 -3.51
C TRP A 80 -0.23 12.18 -4.09
N LYS A 81 -1.13 11.33 -3.57
CA LYS A 81 -1.31 9.95 -4.04
C LYS A 81 -1.43 9.84 -5.57
N PRO A 82 -2.20 10.68 -6.28
CA PRO A 82 -2.30 10.59 -7.75
C PRO A 82 -0.97 10.82 -8.45
N ASP A 83 -0.13 11.73 -7.96
CA ASP A 83 1.16 12.04 -8.57
C ASP A 83 2.19 10.95 -8.30
N ILE A 84 2.20 10.37 -7.09
CA ILE A 84 3.02 9.19 -6.78
C ILE A 84 2.62 8.01 -7.67
N ILE A 85 1.32 7.78 -7.85
CA ILE A 85 0.80 6.72 -8.73
C ILE A 85 1.27 6.89 -10.18
N ARG A 86 1.37 8.14 -10.68
CA ARG A 86 1.85 8.40 -12.04
C ARG A 86 3.31 7.98 -12.24
N LEU A 87 4.13 8.00 -11.18
CA LEU A 87 5.53 7.56 -11.25
C LEU A 87 5.67 6.06 -11.51
N TRP A 88 4.65 5.25 -11.18
CA TRP A 88 4.65 3.81 -11.44
C TRP A 88 4.48 3.43 -12.92
N LYS A 89 4.28 4.39 -13.83
CA LYS A 89 4.22 4.19 -15.29
C LYS A 89 3.34 2.99 -15.70
N PHE A 90 2.13 2.92 -15.17
CA PHE A 90 1.23 1.80 -15.46
C PHE A 90 0.94 1.65 -16.96
N PRO A 91 0.80 0.40 -17.47
CA PRO A 91 0.43 0.16 -18.85
C PRO A 91 -0.87 0.86 -19.22
N LYS A 92 -0.94 1.40 -20.45
CA LYS A 92 -2.16 2.04 -20.98
C LYS A 92 -3.19 1.03 -21.45
N GLU A 93 -2.72 -0.10 -21.94
CA GLU A 93 -3.53 -1.18 -22.52
C GLU A 93 -3.00 -2.56 -22.09
N MET A 94 -3.88 -3.56 -22.20
CA MET A 94 -3.60 -4.98 -21.93
C MET A 94 -4.20 -5.81 -23.06
N LYS A 95 -3.47 -5.89 -24.19
CA LYS A 95 -3.90 -6.67 -25.37
C LYS A 95 -3.67 -8.16 -25.17
N GLU A 96 -2.46 -8.51 -24.79
CA GLU A 96 -2.01 -9.87 -24.53
C GLU A 96 -1.49 -9.98 -23.10
N PHE A 97 -1.69 -11.16 -22.51
CA PHE A 97 -1.20 -11.47 -21.18
C PHE A 97 -0.87 -12.96 -21.09
N THR A 98 0.07 -13.30 -20.20
CA THR A 98 0.45 -14.67 -19.93
C THR A 98 0.31 -14.95 -18.44
N ILE A 99 -0.30 -16.07 -18.09
CA ILE A 99 -0.43 -16.53 -16.70
C ILE A 99 0.51 -17.72 -16.50
N ASP A 100 1.47 -17.56 -15.59
CA ASP A 100 2.34 -18.63 -15.12
C ASP A 100 1.77 -19.16 -13.79
N GLN A 101 1.07 -20.29 -13.85
CA GLN A 101 0.46 -20.92 -12.67
C GLN A 101 1.51 -21.48 -11.70
N GLN A 102 2.69 -21.87 -12.19
CA GLN A 102 3.76 -22.41 -11.34
C GLN A 102 4.40 -21.29 -10.51
N LYS A 103 4.61 -20.13 -11.12
CA LYS A 103 5.18 -18.96 -10.42
C LYS A 103 4.12 -18.08 -9.74
N ASN A 104 2.83 -18.37 -9.95
CA ASN A 104 1.71 -17.52 -9.54
C ASN A 104 1.90 -16.07 -10.00
N MET A 105 2.19 -15.87 -11.28
CA MET A 105 2.40 -14.55 -11.86
C MET A 105 1.58 -14.35 -13.12
N ILE A 106 1.24 -13.10 -13.37
CA ILE A 106 0.71 -12.63 -14.66
C ILE A 106 1.68 -11.61 -15.24
N ALA A 107 1.95 -11.73 -16.54
CA ALA A 107 2.73 -10.79 -17.30
C ALA A 107 1.86 -10.13 -18.38
N PHE A 108 1.93 -8.81 -18.48
CA PHE A 108 1.29 -8.06 -19.57
C PHE A 108 2.02 -6.74 -19.80
N SER A 109 2.09 -6.30 -21.06
CA SER A 109 2.66 -5.00 -21.45
C SER A 109 4.06 -4.74 -20.84
N GLY A 110 4.90 -5.78 -20.75
CA GLY A 110 6.27 -5.73 -20.18
C GLY A 110 6.36 -5.76 -18.65
N SER A 111 5.22 -5.74 -17.95
CA SER A 111 5.15 -5.75 -16.48
C SER A 111 4.77 -7.12 -15.94
N HIS A 112 5.28 -7.45 -14.75
CA HIS A 112 5.01 -8.72 -14.06
C HIS A 112 4.37 -8.44 -12.71
N PHE A 113 3.29 -9.17 -12.40
CA PHE A 113 2.57 -9.03 -11.15
C PHE A 113 2.32 -10.40 -10.53
N ARG A 114 2.39 -10.48 -9.20
CA ARG A 114 2.02 -11.69 -8.46
C ARG A 114 0.50 -11.81 -8.37
N LEU A 115 0.04 -13.05 -8.39
CA LEU A 115 -1.34 -13.43 -8.14
C LEU A 115 -1.58 -13.64 -6.63
N PRO A 116 -2.79 -13.36 -6.12
CA PRO A 116 -3.97 -12.93 -6.85
C PRO A 116 -3.96 -11.43 -7.18
N LEU A 117 -4.61 -11.05 -8.28
CA LEU A 117 -4.56 -9.69 -8.81
C LEU A 117 -5.90 -9.24 -9.38
N LEU A 118 -6.33 -8.02 -9.01
CA LEU A 118 -7.41 -7.31 -9.65
C LEU A 118 -6.82 -6.19 -10.52
N LEU A 119 -7.29 -6.03 -11.75
CA LEU A 119 -6.90 -4.97 -12.66
C LEU A 119 -8.13 -4.09 -12.93
N ARG A 120 -8.00 -2.79 -12.71
CA ARG A 120 -8.97 -1.80 -13.18
C ARG A 120 -8.59 -1.32 -14.57
N VAL A 121 -9.44 -1.58 -15.54
CA VAL A 121 -9.22 -1.23 -16.94
C VAL A 121 -10.05 0.01 -17.26
N SER A 122 -9.37 1.10 -17.59
CA SER A 122 -9.97 2.35 -18.04
C SER A 122 -9.38 2.76 -19.37
N ASP A 123 -10.01 3.70 -20.07
CA ASP A 123 -9.53 4.21 -21.36
C ASP A 123 -8.12 4.81 -21.30
N LYS A 124 -7.67 5.20 -20.09
CA LYS A 124 -6.38 5.88 -19.89
C LYS A 124 -5.29 4.98 -19.35
N ARG A 125 -5.65 3.92 -18.61
CA ARG A 125 -4.69 3.04 -17.92
C ARG A 125 -5.30 1.72 -17.47
N VAL A 126 -4.42 0.75 -17.31
CA VAL A 126 -4.65 -0.52 -16.61
C VAL A 126 -3.98 -0.42 -15.25
N GLU A 127 -4.77 -0.27 -14.20
CA GLU A 127 -4.30 -0.09 -12.82
C GLU A 127 -4.30 -1.42 -12.06
N PRO A 128 -3.13 -1.94 -11.63
CA PRO A 128 -3.04 -3.16 -10.85
C PRO A 128 -3.35 -2.91 -9.37
N LEU A 129 -4.23 -3.73 -8.82
CA LEU A 129 -4.70 -3.71 -7.44
C LEU A 129 -4.40 -5.08 -6.80
N PRO A 130 -3.19 -5.25 -6.23
CA PRO A 130 -2.80 -6.51 -5.61
C PRO A 130 -3.49 -6.72 -4.25
N GLU A 131 -3.57 -7.98 -3.83
CA GLU A 131 -3.86 -8.34 -2.44
C GLU A 131 -2.56 -8.37 -1.63
N SER A 132 -2.56 -7.71 -0.48
CA SER A 132 -1.43 -7.54 0.45
C SER A 132 -1.94 -7.44 1.88
N GLU A 133 -1.06 -7.56 2.87
CA GLU A 133 -1.38 -7.49 4.30
C GLU A 133 -2.13 -6.20 4.70
N TYR A 134 -1.84 -5.10 4.02
CA TYR A 134 -2.43 -3.78 4.30
C TYR A 134 -3.55 -3.38 3.34
N SER A 135 -3.96 -4.25 2.42
CA SER A 135 -5.04 -3.99 1.47
C SER A 135 -6.24 -4.89 1.77
N ALA A 136 -7.45 -4.39 1.51
CA ALA A 136 -8.66 -5.19 1.61
C ALA A 136 -8.58 -6.41 0.65
N PRO A 137 -9.23 -7.55 0.98
CA PRO A 137 -9.37 -8.66 0.05
C PRO A 137 -9.95 -8.23 -1.31
N LEU A 138 -9.55 -8.88 -2.41
CA LEU A 138 -9.88 -8.44 -3.78
C LEU A 138 -11.39 -8.28 -4.02
N ARG A 139 -12.24 -9.11 -3.40
CA ARG A 139 -13.70 -9.00 -3.47
C ARG A 139 -14.25 -7.66 -2.94
N PHE A 140 -13.62 -7.10 -1.90
CA PHE A 140 -14.02 -5.81 -1.33
C PHE A 140 -13.47 -4.67 -2.17
N GLN A 141 -12.22 -4.79 -2.66
CA GLN A 141 -11.67 -3.82 -3.60
C GLN A 141 -12.51 -3.73 -4.88
N LEU A 142 -13.02 -4.87 -5.34
CA LEU A 142 -13.92 -4.97 -6.47
C LEU A 142 -15.23 -4.21 -6.19
N ALA A 143 -15.82 -4.36 -5.00
CA ALA A 143 -17.07 -3.66 -4.61
C ALA A 143 -16.98 -2.12 -4.69
N ASP A 144 -15.78 -1.54 -4.63
CA ASP A 144 -15.55 -0.10 -4.77
C ASP A 144 -15.55 0.39 -6.24
N PHE A 145 -15.68 -0.51 -7.22
CA PHE A 145 -15.65 -0.14 -8.65
C PHE A 145 -16.99 0.48 -9.06
N ALA A 146 -16.91 1.54 -9.88
CA ALA A 146 -18.11 2.13 -10.44
C ALA A 146 -18.72 1.18 -11.50
N PRO A 147 -20.03 1.25 -11.79
CA PRO A 147 -20.67 0.40 -12.79
C PRO A 147 -20.07 0.48 -14.21
N ARG A 148 -19.35 1.57 -14.50
CA ARG A 148 -18.66 1.85 -15.77
C ARG A 148 -17.22 1.34 -15.81
N ASP A 149 -16.66 0.92 -14.67
CA ASP A 149 -15.28 0.46 -14.61
C ASP A 149 -15.22 -0.98 -15.13
N ASN A 150 -14.35 -1.21 -16.11
CA ASN A 150 -14.03 -2.55 -16.56
C ASN A 150 -12.97 -3.15 -15.65
N PHE A 151 -13.01 -4.46 -15.47
CA PHE A 151 -12.00 -5.15 -14.66
C PHE A 151 -11.56 -6.47 -15.25
N VAL A 152 -10.36 -6.87 -14.85
CA VAL A 152 -9.84 -8.23 -15.02
C VAL A 152 -9.44 -8.74 -13.64
N TRP A 153 -10.04 -9.83 -13.20
CA TRP A 153 -9.69 -10.46 -11.93
C TRP A 153 -9.08 -11.83 -12.19
N VAL A 154 -7.87 -12.04 -11.64
CA VAL A 154 -7.14 -13.30 -11.72
C VAL A 154 -6.91 -13.83 -10.31
N ASP A 155 -7.56 -14.93 -9.96
CA ASP A 155 -7.46 -15.56 -8.63
C ASP A 155 -7.82 -17.05 -8.73
N ARG A 156 -7.80 -17.77 -7.61
CA ARG A 156 -8.25 -19.15 -7.52
C ARG A 156 -9.73 -19.24 -7.84
N CYS A 157 -10.10 -20.19 -8.69
CA CYS A 157 -11.46 -20.38 -9.16
C CYS A 157 -12.47 -20.48 -8.01
N TYR A 158 -12.14 -21.18 -6.91
CA TYR A 158 -13.05 -21.33 -5.78
C TYR A 158 -13.43 -20.00 -5.10
N LYS A 159 -12.53 -18.99 -5.08
CA LYS A 159 -12.83 -17.67 -4.50
C LYS A 159 -13.77 -16.87 -5.41
N MET A 160 -13.57 -16.96 -6.72
CA MET A 160 -14.38 -16.26 -7.72
C MET A 160 -15.75 -16.91 -7.90
N ALA A 161 -15.82 -18.24 -7.85
CA ALA A 161 -17.04 -19.03 -7.95
C ALA A 161 -18.09 -18.63 -6.91
N GLN A 162 -17.65 -18.23 -5.70
CA GLN A 162 -18.54 -17.74 -4.65
C GLN A 162 -19.33 -16.47 -5.03
N LEU A 163 -18.88 -15.71 -6.04
CA LEU A 163 -19.53 -14.47 -6.46
C LEU A 163 -20.45 -14.65 -7.67
N TRP A 164 -20.08 -15.51 -8.65
CA TRP A 164 -20.78 -15.54 -9.95
C TRP A 164 -21.09 -16.92 -10.52
N ALA A 165 -20.46 -17.99 -10.04
CA ALA A 165 -20.60 -19.31 -10.65
C ALA A 165 -20.36 -20.41 -9.61
N PRO A 166 -21.28 -20.61 -8.64
CA PRO A 166 -21.09 -21.56 -7.55
C PRO A 166 -20.84 -22.99 -8.04
N GLU A 167 -21.33 -23.35 -9.24
CA GLU A 167 -21.05 -24.64 -9.87
C GLU A 167 -19.57 -24.88 -10.23
N THR A 168 -18.76 -23.83 -10.42
CA THR A 168 -17.30 -23.95 -10.66
C THR A 168 -16.46 -23.99 -9.37
N GLY A 169 -17.10 -23.95 -8.20
CA GLY A 169 -16.44 -23.92 -6.89
C GLY A 169 -15.60 -25.16 -6.55
N THR A 170 -15.79 -26.26 -7.28
CA THR A 170 -15.07 -27.54 -7.08
C THR A 170 -13.63 -27.52 -7.65
N LEU A 171 -13.27 -26.50 -8.43
CA LEU A 171 -11.96 -26.36 -9.08
C LEU A 171 -10.92 -25.69 -8.16
N HIS A 172 -10.64 -26.28 -7.00
CA HIS A 172 -9.79 -25.66 -5.95
C HIS A 172 -8.34 -25.37 -6.36
N ARG A 173 -7.79 -26.07 -7.36
CA ARG A 173 -6.38 -25.92 -7.78
C ARG A 173 -6.18 -24.96 -8.96
N LEU A 174 -7.24 -24.62 -9.69
CA LEU A 174 -7.14 -23.84 -10.91
C LEU A 174 -7.15 -22.33 -10.63
N VAL A 175 -6.44 -21.61 -11.50
CA VAL A 175 -6.51 -20.15 -11.59
C VAL A 175 -7.61 -19.82 -12.60
N CYS A 176 -8.49 -18.91 -12.24
CA CYS A 176 -9.55 -18.40 -13.10
C CYS A 176 -9.30 -16.94 -13.44
N LEU A 177 -9.83 -16.55 -14.59
CA LEU A 177 -9.87 -15.19 -15.08
C LEU A 177 -11.33 -14.78 -15.24
N ALA A 178 -11.70 -13.66 -14.63
CA ALA A 178 -12.98 -12.99 -14.89
C ALA A 178 -12.70 -11.68 -15.59
N ARG A 179 -13.42 -11.46 -16.71
CA ARG A 179 -13.40 -10.22 -17.48
C ARG A 179 -14.82 -9.69 -17.56
N ALA A 180 -15.01 -8.43 -17.19
CA ALA A 180 -16.36 -7.87 -17.12
C ALA A 180 -16.38 -6.34 -17.14
N ALA A 181 -17.48 -5.80 -17.66
CA ALA A 181 -18.10 -4.62 -17.07
C ALA A 181 -18.91 -5.08 -15.85
N TRP A 182 -19.04 -4.28 -14.79
CA TRP A 182 -19.66 -4.66 -13.50
C TRP A 182 -20.96 -5.49 -13.60
N ARG A 183 -21.75 -5.29 -14.67
CA ARG A 183 -23.05 -5.94 -14.90
C ARG A 183 -23.00 -7.28 -15.68
N SER A 184 -21.85 -7.70 -16.19
CA SER A 184 -21.74 -8.90 -17.06
C SER A 184 -20.36 -9.56 -16.93
N ALA A 185 -20.12 -10.23 -15.80
CA ALA A 185 -18.88 -10.97 -15.57
C ALA A 185 -18.97 -12.40 -16.08
N ASN A 186 -18.11 -12.73 -17.04
CA ASN A 186 -17.88 -14.12 -17.45
C ASN A 186 -16.59 -14.62 -16.78
N CYS A 187 -16.69 -15.76 -16.08
CA CYS A 187 -15.57 -16.44 -15.46
C CYS A 187 -15.12 -17.61 -16.35
N SER A 188 -13.83 -17.67 -16.68
CA SER A 188 -13.22 -18.75 -17.46
C SER A 188 -12.02 -19.31 -16.71
N ALA A 189 -11.88 -20.63 -16.66
CA ALA A 189 -10.70 -21.30 -16.14
C ALA A 189 -9.53 -21.13 -17.12
N CYS A 190 -8.33 -20.85 -16.59
CA CYS A 190 -7.10 -20.67 -17.35
C CYS A 190 -6.17 -21.89 -17.28
#